data_AF-A0A529HUQ6-F1
#
_entry.id   AF-A0A529HUQ6-F1
#
_cell.length_a   1.000
_cell.length_b   1.000
_cell.length_c   1.000
_cell.angle_alpha   90.00
_cell.angle_beta   90.00
_cell.angle_gamma   90.00
#
_symmetry.space_group_name_H-M   'P 1'
#
loop_
_entity.id
_entity.type
_entity.pdbx_description
1 polymer ?
#
loop_
_entity_poly.entity_id
_entity_poly.type
_entity_poly.pdbx_seq_one_letter_code
_entity_poly.pdbx_strand_id
1 'polypeptide(L)'
;SGSFQAKLLRVLQEQEFERVGSNHTIKVDVRVIAATNRDLETAVQRKEFRQDLYYRINVVTLRVPALRERRGDIPLLAAQFLKNFNTENDHTLTFAPEAIEVLMNCEFPGNIRELENCVQRTAVLATGPSILRTDFACYADQCLAAA
;
A
#
# COMPACT_ATOMS: atom_id res chain seq x y z
N SER A 1 -3.69 -5.60 -21.63
CA SER A 1 -3.80 -5.63 -23.11
C SER A 1 -4.70 -4.50 -23.57
N GLY A 2 -4.52 -4.00 -24.80
CA GLY A 2 -5.42 -2.98 -25.37
C GLY A 2 -6.88 -3.46 -25.49
N SER A 3 -7.09 -4.77 -25.68
CA SER A 3 -8.42 -5.38 -25.73
C SER A 3 -9.20 -5.25 -24.41
N PHE A 4 -8.52 -5.34 -23.27
CA PHE A 4 -9.16 -5.14 -21.96
C PHE A 4 -9.55 -3.67 -21.74
N GLN A 5 -8.67 -2.73 -22.07
CA GLN A 5 -8.93 -1.30 -21.93
C GLN A 5 -10.14 -0.87 -22.79
N ALA A 6 -10.29 -1.43 -24.00
CA ALA A 6 -11.46 -1.21 -24.84
C ALA A 6 -12.77 -1.68 -24.19
N LYS A 7 -12.75 -2.88 -23.59
CA LYS A 7 -13.93 -3.43 -22.90
C LYS A 7 -14.30 -2.60 -21.66
N LEU A 8 -13.31 -2.20 -20.86
CA LEU A 8 -13.55 -1.37 -19.68
C LEU A 8 -14.12 0.00 -20.05
N LEU A 9 -13.63 0.62 -21.13
CA LEU A 9 -14.18 1.89 -21.62
C LEU A 9 -15.67 1.76 -21.96
N ARG A 10 -16.08 0.66 -22.61
CA ARG A 10 -17.50 0.38 -22.91
C ARG A 10 -18.35 0.33 -21.64
N VAL A 11 -17.87 -0.33 -20.58
CA VAL A 11 -18.57 -0.35 -19.28
C VAL A 11 -18.73 1.05 -18.69
N LEU A 12 -17.69 1.89 -18.77
CA LEU A 12 -17.71 3.25 -18.23
C LEU A 12 -18.57 4.24 -19.04
N GLN A 13 -18.78 3.97 -20.32
CA GLN A 13 -19.54 4.83 -21.23
C GLN A 13 -21.00 4.40 -21.36
N GLU A 14 -21.22 3.10 -21.60
CA GLU A 14 -22.52 2.52 -21.91
C GLU A 14 -23.20 1.90 -20.69
N GLN A 15 -22.49 1.75 -19.56
CA GLN A 15 -22.99 1.06 -18.36
C GLN A 15 -23.41 -0.38 -18.66
N GLU A 16 -22.71 -1.01 -19.60
CA GLU A 16 -23.05 -2.32 -20.15
C GLU A 16 -21.79 -3.16 -20.38
N PHE A 17 -21.91 -4.48 -20.26
CA PHE A 17 -20.85 -5.42 -20.62
C PHE A 17 -21.39 -6.75 -21.13
N GLU A 18 -20.53 -7.53 -21.77
CA GLU A 18 -20.80 -8.89 -22.23
C GLU A 18 -19.86 -9.88 -21.54
N ARG A 19 -20.39 -11.05 -21.15
CA ARG A 19 -19.55 -12.14 -20.62
C ARG A 19 -18.64 -12.67 -21.73
N VAL A 20 -17.45 -13.13 -21.38
CA VAL A 20 -16.53 -13.73 -22.37
C VAL A 20 -17.21 -14.93 -23.04
N GLY A 21 -17.31 -14.91 -24.36
CA GLY A 21 -17.97 -15.96 -25.15
C GLY A 21 -19.50 -15.83 -25.25
N SER A 22 -20.09 -14.75 -24.72
CA SER A 22 -21.52 -14.46 -24.84
C SER A 22 -21.72 -13.16 -25.63
N ASN A 23 -22.77 -13.09 -26.43
CA ASN A 23 -23.23 -11.86 -27.08
C ASN A 23 -24.40 -11.20 -26.32
N HIS A 24 -24.69 -11.68 -25.10
CA HIS A 24 -25.74 -11.10 -24.28
C HIS A 24 -25.21 -9.91 -23.49
N THR A 25 -25.73 -8.72 -23.80
CA THR A 25 -25.40 -7.47 -23.13
C THR A 25 -26.14 -7.34 -21.80
N ILE A 26 -25.40 -6.98 -20.75
CA ILE A 26 -25.89 -6.84 -19.37
C ILE A 26 -25.70 -5.38 -18.94
N LYS A 27 -26.80 -4.72 -18.55
CA LYS A 27 -26.78 -3.38 -17.93
C LYS A 27 -26.34 -3.46 -16.47
N VAL A 28 -25.54 -2.49 -16.03
CA VAL A 28 -25.02 -2.40 -14.67
C VAL A 28 -25.05 -0.98 -14.15
N ASP A 29 -25.31 -0.84 -12.85
CA ASP A 29 -25.07 0.40 -12.11
C ASP A 29 -23.96 0.14 -11.09
N VAL A 30 -22.77 0.65 -11.37
CA VAL A 30 -21.56 0.38 -10.59
C VAL A 30 -20.75 1.64 -10.36
N ARG A 31 -20.22 1.76 -9.14
CA ARG A 31 -19.18 2.74 -8.82
C ARG A 31 -17.81 2.15 -9.11
N VAL A 32 -17.03 2.83 -9.93
CA VAL A 32 -15.67 2.39 -10.28
C VAL A 32 -14.65 3.17 -9.44
N ILE A 33 -13.75 2.42 -8.79
CA ILE A 33 -12.57 2.94 -8.10
C ILE A 33 -11.36 2.26 -8.72
N ALA A 34 -10.43 3.06 -9.25
CA ALA A 34 -9.19 2.57 -9.86
C ALA A 34 -7.99 2.99 -9.01
N ALA A 35 -6.96 2.15 -8.97
CA ALA A 35 -5.70 2.43 -8.32
C ALA A 35 -4.54 1.93 -9.18
N THR A 36 -3.43 2.66 -9.17
CA THR A 36 -2.23 2.33 -9.95
C THR A 36 -1.00 2.88 -9.23
N ASN A 37 0.11 2.12 -9.30
CA ASN A 37 1.43 2.59 -8.89
C ASN A 37 2.24 3.17 -10.05
N ARG A 38 1.71 3.09 -11.28
CA ARG A 38 2.31 3.65 -12.48
C ARG A 38 1.74 5.03 -12.75
N ASP A 39 2.59 5.91 -13.24
CA ASP A 39 2.18 7.18 -13.82
C ASP A 39 1.44 6.93 -15.14
N LEU A 40 0.14 7.19 -15.14
CA LEU A 40 -0.70 7.00 -16.31
C LEU A 40 -0.49 8.08 -17.37
N GLU A 41 -0.06 9.29 -17.01
CA GLU A 41 0.22 10.35 -17.99
C GLU A 41 1.41 9.93 -18.86
N THR A 42 2.48 9.48 -18.22
CA THR A 42 3.63 8.89 -18.92
C THR A 42 3.22 7.66 -19.74
N ALA A 43 2.37 6.78 -19.21
CA ALA A 43 1.91 5.58 -19.93
C ALA A 43 1.06 5.92 -21.17
N VAL A 44 0.26 6.99 -21.12
CA VAL A 44 -0.51 7.50 -22.27
C VAL A 44 0.44 8.05 -23.34
N GLN A 45 1.44 8.85 -22.95
CA GLN A 45 2.44 9.37 -23.87
C GLN A 45 3.21 8.25 -24.59
N ARG A 46 3.51 7.15 -23.88
CA ARG A 46 4.15 5.95 -24.43
C ARG A 46 3.22 5.02 -25.22
N LYS A 47 1.93 5.37 -25.36
CA LYS A 47 0.89 4.55 -26.00
C LYS A 47 0.67 3.18 -25.33
N GLU A 48 1.07 3.04 -24.08
CA GLU A 48 0.83 1.83 -23.26
C GLU A 48 -0.56 1.85 -22.62
N PHE A 49 -1.14 3.05 -22.49
CA PHE A 49 -2.46 3.27 -21.93
C PHE A 49 -3.30 4.14 -22.87
N ARG A 50 -4.57 3.78 -23.07
CA ARG A 50 -5.46 4.54 -23.95
C ARG A 50 -5.83 5.87 -23.31
N GLN A 51 -5.69 6.92 -24.11
CA GLN A 51 -5.98 8.30 -23.71
C GLN A 51 -7.45 8.50 -23.33
N ASP A 52 -8.40 7.90 -24.06
CA ASP A 52 -9.84 8.02 -23.80
C ASP A 52 -10.25 7.38 -22.45
N LEU A 53 -9.68 6.21 -22.13
CA LEU A 53 -9.87 5.56 -20.84
C LEU A 53 -9.28 6.40 -19.71
N TYR A 54 -8.08 6.97 -19.90
CA TYR A 54 -7.43 7.82 -18.90
C TYR A 54 -8.32 8.99 -18.51
N TYR A 55 -8.85 9.74 -19.48
CA TYR A 55 -9.74 10.87 -19.18
C TYR A 55 -11.05 10.45 -18.49
N ARG A 56 -11.53 9.23 -18.70
CA ARG A 56 -12.76 8.74 -18.07
C ARG A 56 -12.57 8.35 -16.60
N ILE A 57 -11.37 7.87 -16.23
CA ILE A 57 -11.07 7.46 -14.85
C ILE A 57 -10.39 8.56 -14.04
N ASN A 58 -9.69 9.49 -14.69
CA ASN A 58 -8.94 10.58 -14.05
C ASN A 58 -9.83 11.81 -13.76
N VAL A 59 -11.08 11.60 -13.32
CA VAL A 59 -12.00 12.69 -12.98
C VAL A 59 -11.74 13.21 -11.57
N VAL A 60 -11.56 12.30 -10.62
CA VAL A 60 -11.19 12.62 -9.23
C VAL A 60 -10.01 11.73 -8.86
N THR A 61 -8.87 12.36 -8.57
CA THR A 61 -7.62 11.66 -8.30
C THR A 61 -7.14 11.94 -6.89
N LEU A 62 -6.98 10.86 -6.13
CA LEU A 62 -6.46 10.89 -4.77
C LEU A 62 -5.03 10.37 -4.80
N ARG A 63 -4.06 11.26 -4.60
CA ARG A 63 -2.66 10.87 -4.44
C ARG A 63 -2.43 10.41 -3.01
N VAL A 64 -2.04 9.14 -2.85
CA VAL A 64 -1.61 8.61 -1.55
C VAL A 64 -0.11 8.84 -1.41
N PRO A 65 0.35 9.71 -0.50
CA PRO A 65 1.78 9.95 -0.30
C PRO A 65 2.48 8.72 0.26
N ALA A 66 3.77 8.57 -0.06
CA ALA A 66 4.59 7.53 0.54
C ALA A 66 4.75 7.74 2.05
N LEU A 67 5.02 6.69 2.81
CA LEU A 67 5.13 6.75 4.27
C LEU A 67 6.24 7.73 4.72
N ARG A 68 7.36 7.78 3.99
CA ARG A 68 8.44 8.77 4.21
C ARG A 68 8.01 10.23 4.08
N GLU A 69 6.94 10.52 3.33
CA GLU A 69 6.37 11.86 3.18
C GLU A 69 5.37 12.19 4.31
N ARG A 70 4.99 11.19 5.12
CA ARG A 70 4.04 11.31 6.24
C ARG A 70 4.54 10.60 7.50
N ARG A 71 5.79 10.86 7.89
CA ARG A 71 6.46 10.19 9.02
C ARG A 71 5.71 10.28 10.34
N GLY A 72 4.90 11.33 10.53
CA GLY A 72 4.05 11.49 11.72
C GLY A 72 3.03 10.35 11.93
N ASP A 73 2.71 9.59 10.89
CA ASP A 73 1.79 8.45 10.99
C ASP A 73 2.48 7.18 11.53
N ILE A 74 3.81 7.11 11.49
CA ILE A 74 4.59 5.89 11.83
C ILE A 74 4.30 5.42 13.26
N PRO A 75 4.34 6.27 14.32
CA PRO A 75 4.10 5.80 15.68
C PRO A 75 2.72 5.18 15.87
N LEU A 76 1.68 5.78 15.27
CA LEU A 76 0.31 5.31 15.38
C LEU A 76 0.11 3.98 14.65
N LEU A 77 0.65 3.87 13.44
CA LEU A 77 0.60 2.64 12.65
C LEU A 77 1.37 1.51 13.35
N ALA A 78 2.60 1.78 13.82
CA ALA A 78 3.42 0.81 14.50
C ALA A 78 2.75 0.29 15.78
N ALA A 79 2.16 1.18 16.58
CA ALA A 79 1.41 0.80 17.78
C ALA A 79 0.22 -0.12 17.45
N GLN A 80 -0.49 0.15 16.35
CA GLN A 80 -1.59 -0.70 15.91
C GLN A 80 -1.10 -2.08 15.44
N PHE A 81 0.01 -2.16 14.70
CA PHE A 81 0.58 -3.44 14.28
C PHE A 81 1.08 -4.26 15.47
N LEU A 82 1.74 -3.63 16.44
CA LEU A 82 2.18 -4.32 17.66
C LEU A 82 0.98 -4.80 18.49
N LYS A 83 -0.10 -4.02 18.55
CA LYS A 83 -1.34 -4.44 19.20
C LYS A 83 -1.95 -5.68 18.54
N ASN A 84 -2.00 -5.71 17.21
CA ASN A 84 -2.50 -6.87 16.47
C ASN A 84 -1.62 -8.10 16.74
N PHE A 85 -0.29 -7.94 16.65
CA PHE A 85 0.67 -9.00 16.96
C PHE A 85 0.48 -9.55 18.38
N ASN A 86 0.40 -8.67 19.37
CA ASN A 86 0.16 -9.04 20.77
C ASN A 86 -1.13 -9.84 20.94
N THR A 87 -2.20 -9.46 20.23
CA THR A 87 -3.51 -10.13 20.31
C THR A 87 -3.46 -11.52 19.67
N GLU A 88 -2.74 -11.67 18.56
CA GLU A 88 -2.63 -12.94 17.83
C GLU A 88 -1.68 -13.95 18.50
N ASN A 89 -0.74 -13.47 19.32
CA ASN A 89 0.33 -14.28 19.91
C ASN A 89 0.32 -14.29 21.45
N ASP A 90 -0.77 -13.83 22.07
CA ASP A 90 -0.93 -13.74 23.54
C ASP A 90 0.24 -13.03 24.25
N HIS A 91 0.73 -11.95 23.63
CA HIS A 91 1.82 -11.11 24.14
C HIS A 91 1.31 -9.74 24.63
N THR A 92 2.15 -9.03 25.39
CA THR A 92 1.87 -7.67 25.91
C THR A 92 3.05 -6.73 25.68
N LEU A 93 3.73 -6.89 24.53
CA LEU A 93 4.89 -6.08 24.18
C LEU A 93 4.52 -4.61 24.03
N THR A 94 5.45 -3.74 24.40
CA THR A 94 5.37 -2.28 24.22
C THR A 94 6.57 -1.77 23.43
N PHE A 95 6.51 -0.55 22.90
CA PHE A 95 7.70 0.11 22.36
C PHE A 95 8.31 1.03 23.41
N ALA A 96 9.63 0.97 23.57
CA ALA A 96 10.36 2.03 24.25
C ALA A 96 10.46 3.28 23.35
N PRO A 97 10.64 4.50 23.91
CA PRO A 97 10.75 5.72 23.11
C PRO A 97 11.83 5.65 22.01
N GLU A 98 12.98 5.07 22.33
CA GLU A 98 14.11 4.91 21.40
C GLU A 98 13.81 3.94 20.25
N ALA A 99 12.87 2.99 20.43
CA ALA A 99 12.43 2.09 19.37
C ALA A 99 11.55 2.83 18.35
N ILE A 100 10.69 3.75 18.81
CA ILE A 100 9.90 4.59 17.92
C ILE A 100 10.80 5.55 17.13
N GLU A 101 11.83 6.11 17.77
CA GLU A 101 12.82 6.95 17.06
C GLU A 101 13.50 6.19 15.91
N VAL A 102 13.85 4.92 16.11
CA VAL A 102 14.41 4.08 15.05
C VAL A 102 13.44 3.97 13.88
N LEU A 103 12.18 3.61 14.15
CA LEU A 103 11.15 3.48 13.11
C LEU A 103 10.93 4.79 12.35
N MET A 104 10.91 5.94 13.04
CA MET A 104 10.70 7.25 12.39
C MET A 104 11.88 7.70 11.50
N ASN A 105 13.07 7.14 11.72
CA ASN A 105 14.25 7.44 10.93
C ASN A 105 14.42 6.53 9.69
N CYS A 106 13.59 5.49 9.56
CA CYS A 106 13.60 4.61 8.38
C CYS A 106 12.79 5.19 7.22
N GLU A 107 13.19 4.88 5.98
CA GLU A 107 12.53 5.38 4.76
C GLU A 107 11.30 4.54 4.35
N PHE A 108 11.28 3.26 4.68
CA PHE A 108 10.23 2.30 4.30
C PHE A 108 9.83 2.37 2.81
N PRO A 109 10.70 1.99 1.85
CA PRO A 109 10.34 1.91 0.42
C PRO A 109 9.10 1.04 0.15
N GLY A 110 8.86 -0.02 0.94
CA GLY A 110 7.66 -0.85 0.92
C GLY A 110 6.46 -0.27 1.69
N ASN A 111 6.58 0.96 2.19
CA ASN A 111 5.56 1.72 2.91
C ASN A 111 5.01 0.92 4.11
N ILE A 112 3.68 0.95 4.29
CA ILE A 112 2.98 0.35 5.42
C ILE A 112 3.29 -1.15 5.54
N ARG A 113 3.42 -1.88 4.43
CA ARG A 113 3.71 -3.32 4.45
C ARG A 113 5.09 -3.61 5.04
N GLU A 114 6.07 -2.78 4.72
CA GLU A 114 7.42 -2.95 5.26
C GLU A 114 7.49 -2.56 6.73
N LEU A 115 6.80 -1.48 7.13
CA LEU A 115 6.66 -1.10 8.54
C LEU A 115 6.03 -2.24 9.36
N GLU A 116 4.91 -2.80 8.89
CA GLU A 116 4.22 -3.92 9.56
C GLU A 116 5.14 -5.14 9.71
N ASN A 117 5.81 -5.55 8.63
CA ASN A 117 6.76 -6.66 8.66
C ASN A 117 7.93 -6.39 9.62
N CYS A 118 8.44 -5.15 9.65
CA CYS A 118 9.51 -4.76 10.56
C CYS A 118 9.06 -4.88 12.02
N VAL A 119 7.87 -4.36 12.35
CA VAL A 119 7.28 -4.46 13.69
C VAL A 119 7.06 -5.91 14.09
N GLN A 120 6.43 -6.72 13.25
CA GLN A 120 6.18 -8.13 13.54
C GLN A 120 7.47 -8.91 13.74
N ARG A 121 8.46 -8.74 12.85
CA ARG A 121 9.75 -9.43 12.95
C ARG A 121 10.49 -9.04 14.23
N THR A 122 10.53 -7.76 14.57
CA THR A 122 11.17 -7.30 15.80
C THR A 122 10.43 -7.81 17.03
N ALA A 123 9.09 -7.84 17.02
CA ALA A 123 8.30 -8.37 18.12
C ALA A 123 8.54 -9.87 18.37
N VAL A 124 8.71 -10.68 17.31
CA VAL A 124 9.09 -12.11 17.42
C VAL A 124 10.47 -12.31 18.07
N LEU A 125 11.40 -11.39 17.82
CA LEU A 125 12.78 -11.48 18.31
C LEU A 125 12.98 -10.79 19.67
N ALA A 126 12.00 -10.01 20.12
CA ALA A 126 12.07 -9.28 21.38
C ALA A 126 12.16 -10.27 22.55
N THR A 127 13.17 -10.08 23.39
CA THR A 127 13.40 -10.95 24.56
C THR A 127 12.77 -10.42 25.84
N GLY A 128 12.48 -9.12 25.88
CA GLY A 128 11.89 -8.43 27.04
C GLY A 128 10.43 -8.00 26.82
N PRO A 129 9.82 -7.38 27.84
CA PRO A 129 8.45 -6.86 27.77
C PRO A 129 8.31 -5.59 26.92
N SER A 130 9.43 -5.01 26.49
CA SER A 130 9.47 -3.81 25.66
C SER A 130 10.48 -4.00 24.54
N ILE A 131 10.11 -3.56 23.34
CA ILE A 131 10.96 -3.49 22.17
C ILE A 131 11.88 -2.28 22.33
N LEU A 132 13.17 -2.53 22.32
CA LEU A 132 14.24 -1.55 22.46
C LEU A 132 14.87 -1.26 21.10
N ARG A 133 15.72 -0.22 21.06
CA ARG A 133 16.51 0.12 19.86
C ARG A 133 17.35 -1.06 19.34
N THR A 134 17.90 -1.87 20.24
CA THR A 134 18.79 -3.01 19.91
C THR A 134 18.07 -4.19 19.26
N ASP A 135 16.75 -4.25 19.36
CA ASP A 135 15.96 -5.35 18.79
C ASP A 135 15.71 -5.17 17.27
N PHE A 136 16.03 -3.99 16.72
CA PHE A 136 15.92 -3.74 15.29
C PHE A 136 17.20 -4.11 14.54
N ALA A 137 17.04 -4.79 13.41
CA ALA A 137 18.15 -5.15 12.54
C ALA A 137 18.88 -3.95 11.91
N CYS A 138 18.25 -2.77 11.82
CA CYS A 138 18.90 -1.54 11.34
C CYS A 138 19.96 -1.01 12.30
N TYR A 139 19.92 -1.37 13.59
CA TYR A 139 20.98 -1.05 14.52
C TYR A 139 22.29 -1.81 14.21
N ALA A 140 22.21 -2.90 13.45
CA ALA A 140 23.34 -3.74 13.06
C ALA A 140 23.72 -3.62 11.57
N ASP A 141 23.34 -2.53 10.90
CA ASP A 141 23.56 -2.29 9.45
C ASP A 141 22.98 -3.39 8.53
N GLN A 142 21.95 -4.12 8.99
CA GLN A 142 21.34 -5.25 8.27
C GLN A 142 19.90 -4.96 7.82
N CYS A 143 19.52 -3.69 7.67
CA CYS A 143 18.17 -3.32 7.31
C CYS A 143 18.04 -2.96 5.84
N LEU A 144 17.05 -3.56 5.19
CA LEU A 144 16.62 -3.20 3.83
C LEU A 144 15.88 -1.84 3.78
N ALA A 145 15.50 -1.30 4.93
CA ALA A 145 14.88 0.03 5.08
C ALA A 145 15.91 1.14 5.38
N ALA A 146 17.20 0.79 5.50
CA ALA A 146 18.29 1.75 5.49
C ALA A 146 18.53 2.20 4.04
N ALA A 147 18.76 3.50 3.87
CA ALA A 147 18.80 4.25 2.61
C ALA A 147 19.44 3.53 1.41
#